data_AF-A0A5Q2MY37-F1
#
_entry.id   AF-A0A5Q2MY37-F1
#
_cell.length_a   1.000
_cell.length_b   1.000
_cell.length_c   1.000
_cell.angle_alpha   90.00
_cell.angle_beta   90.00
_cell.angle_gamma   90.00
#
_symmetry.space_group_name_H-M   'P 1'
#
loop_
_entity.id
_entity.type
_entity.pdbx_description
1 polymer ?
#
loop_
_entity_poly.entity_id
_entity_poly.type
_entity_poly.pdbx_seq_one_letter_code
_entity_poly.pdbx_strand_id
1 'polypeptide(L)'
;MCLVVGADRLGAVERLLPPEYSREEYIHWDGRSRRPSMSRVTKVVVLTGFINHNAVNYVKKEAKKRGISMIFLRRGISDLSA
;
A
#
# COMPACT_ATOMS: atom_id res chain seq x y z
N MET A 1 -8.31 -7.05 -4.60
CA MET A 1 -7.81 -6.98 -3.22
C MET A 1 -6.54 -6.16 -3.22
N CYS A 2 -6.58 -5.04 -2.50
CA CYS A 2 -5.50 -4.06 -2.46
C CYS A 2 -4.63 -4.26 -1.22
N LEU A 3 -3.30 -4.16 -1.35
CA LEU A 3 -2.40 -4.08 -0.21
C LEU A 3 -1.97 -2.63 -0.01
N VAL A 4 -2.28 -2.07 1.16
CA VAL A 4 -1.78 -0.77 1.58
C VAL A 4 -0.60 -0.95 2.50
N VAL A 5 0.48 -0.23 2.19
CA VAL A 5 1.78 -0.39 2.83
C VAL A 5 2.22 0.94 3.43
N GLY A 6 2.45 0.95 4.75
CA GLY A 6 2.71 2.15 5.55
C GLY A 6 1.46 2.72 6.22
N ALA A 7 1.62 3.83 6.95
CA ALA A 7 0.66 4.45 7.87
C ALA A 7 0.34 3.59 9.10
N ASP A 8 0.22 4.23 10.26
CA ASP A 8 0.14 3.53 11.56
C ASP A 8 -1.30 3.17 11.98
N ARG A 9 -2.33 3.65 11.26
CA ARG A 9 -3.75 3.45 11.63
C ARG A 9 -4.64 3.22 10.40
N LEU A 10 -5.48 2.18 10.45
CA LEU A 10 -6.47 1.84 9.42
C LEU A 10 -7.42 3.01 9.08
N GLY A 11 -7.92 3.73 10.10
CA GLY A 11 -8.80 4.88 9.86
C GLY A 11 -8.13 6.08 9.18
N ALA A 12 -6.80 6.16 9.20
CA ALA A 12 -6.07 7.13 8.38
C ALA A 12 -5.93 6.63 6.95
N VAL A 13 -5.69 5.33 6.74
CA VAL A 13 -5.59 4.72 5.42
C VAL A 13 -6.84 4.98 4.58
N GLU A 14 -8.04 4.80 5.13
CA GLU A 14 -9.29 5.05 4.39
C GLU A 14 -9.44 6.50 3.91
N ARG A 15 -8.91 7.46 4.66
CA ARG A 15 -8.89 8.89 4.27
C ARG A 15 -7.79 9.21 3.25
N LEU A 16 -6.80 8.33 3.13
CA LEU A 16 -5.63 8.49 2.26
C LEU A 16 -5.74 7.68 0.96
N LEU A 17 -6.75 6.80 0.85
CA LEU A 17 -7.07 6.06 -0.36
C LEU A 17 -8.20 6.75 -1.13
N PRO A 18 -8.08 6.85 -2.47
CA PRO A 18 -9.19 7.34 -3.29
C PRO A 18 -10.49 6.56 -3.04
N PRO A 19 -11.66 7.21 -3.21
CA PRO A 19 -12.96 6.59 -2.97
C PRO A 19 -13.20 5.29 -3.75
N GLU A 20 -12.61 5.14 -4.92
CA GLU A 20 -12.66 3.93 -5.73
C GLU A 20 -11.91 2.75 -5.09
N TYR A 21 -10.91 3.02 -4.24
CA TYR A 21 -10.13 2.00 -3.52
C TYR A 21 -10.63 1.75 -2.09
N SER A 22 -11.37 2.69 -1.50
CA SER A 22 -11.89 2.54 -0.13
C SER A 22 -13.00 1.50 -0.02
N ARG A 23 -13.67 1.17 -1.13
CA ARG A 23 -14.69 0.11 -1.21
C ARG A 23 -14.13 -1.26 -1.62
N GLU A 24 -12.85 -1.35 -2.01
CA GLU A 24 -12.22 -2.64 -2.28
C GLU A 24 -11.81 -3.32 -0.97
N GLU A 25 -11.89 -4.66 -0.94
CA GLU A 25 -11.29 -5.44 0.15
C GLU A 25 -9.77 -5.19 0.17
N TYR A 26 -9.28 -4.55 1.24
CA TYR A 26 -7.88 -4.21 1.40
C TYR A 26 -7.26 -4.85 2.64
N ILE A 27 -5.97 -5.14 2.55
CA ILE A 27 -5.13 -5.48 3.70
C ILE A 27 -4.14 -4.36 3.93
N HIS A 28 -3.82 -4.12 5.20
CA HIS A 28 -2.88 -3.11 5.62
C HIS A 28 -1.63 -3.75 6.22
N TRP A 29 -0.47 -3.20 5.88
CA TRP A 29 0.79 -3.57 6.48
C TRP A 29 1.61 -2.33 6.82
N ASP A 30 1.89 -2.14 8.11
CA ASP A 30 2.68 -1.04 8.66
C ASP A 30 4.19 -1.11 8.30
N GLY A 31 4.65 -2.19 7.66
CA GLY A 31 6.06 -2.40 7.31
C GLY A 31 6.93 -2.91 8.47
N ARG A 32 6.36 -3.12 9.67
CA ARG A 32 7.06 -3.57 10.88
C ARG A 32 6.55 -4.94 11.34
N SER A 33 5.25 -5.17 11.23
CA SER A 33 4.57 -6.43 11.55
C SER A 33 4.92 -7.54 10.56
N ARG A 34 4.39 -8.75 10.80
CA ARG A 34 4.59 -9.92 9.93
C ARG A 34 4.26 -9.57 8.48
N ARG A 35 5.16 -9.93 7.56
CA ARG A 35 5.01 -9.66 6.12
C ARG A 35 3.68 -10.21 5.59
N PRO A 36 2.93 -9.44 4.79
CA PRO A 36 1.63 -9.85 4.27
C PRO A 36 1.79 -10.92 3.19
N SER A 37 0.77 -11.76 3.04
CA SER A 37 0.68 -12.65 1.89
C SER A 37 0.29 -11.87 0.63
N MET A 38 1.04 -12.09 -0.45
CA MET A 38 0.80 -11.45 -1.76
C MET A 38 -0.01 -12.35 -2.71
N SER A 39 -0.62 -13.44 -2.23
CA SER A 39 -1.27 -14.45 -3.08
C SER A 39 -2.53 -13.96 -3.79
N ARG A 40 -3.32 -13.08 -3.16
CA ARG A 40 -4.56 -12.52 -3.72
C ARG A 40 -4.46 -11.03 -4.04
N VAL A 41 -3.29 -10.45 -3.85
CA VAL A 41 -3.05 -9.01 -4.03
C VAL A 41 -2.95 -8.72 -5.53
N THR A 42 -3.80 -7.82 -6.02
CA THR A 42 -3.82 -7.39 -7.44
C THR A 42 -3.26 -5.99 -7.63
N LYS A 43 -3.16 -5.21 -6.54
CA LYS A 43 -2.64 -3.85 -6.52
C LYS A 43 -2.00 -3.54 -5.17
N VAL A 44 -0.94 -2.73 -5.19
CA VAL A 44 -0.26 -2.25 -3.98
C VAL A 44 -0.26 -0.72 -3.96
N VAL A 45 -0.65 -0.12 -2.84
CA VAL A 45 -0.48 1.30 -2.55
C VAL A 45 0.58 1.46 -1.47
N VAL A 46 1.64 2.21 -1.76
CA VAL A 46 2.75 2.45 -0.82
C VAL A 46 2.73 3.89 -0.36
N LEU A 47 2.51 4.11 0.93
CA LEU A 47 2.58 5.42 1.58
C LEU A 47 4.02 5.69 2.01
N THR A 48 4.84 6.18 1.07
CA THR A 48 6.29 6.37 1.21
C THR A 48 6.71 7.28 2.37
N GLY A 49 5.86 8.22 2.79
CA GLY A 49 6.12 9.07 3.96
C GLY A 49 6.02 8.35 5.31
N PHE A 50 5.49 7.12 5.32
CA PHE A 50 5.18 6.38 6.54
C PHE A 50 5.81 4.98 6.55
N ILE A 51 6.79 4.72 5.70
CA ILE A 51 7.44 3.41 5.63
C ILE A 51 8.94 3.50 5.33
N ASN A 52 9.70 2.56 5.90
CA ASN A 52 11.14 2.48 5.69
C ASN A 52 11.51 1.85 4.33
N HIS A 53 12.75 2.10 3.88
CA HIS A 53 13.27 1.61 2.60
C HIS A 53 13.32 0.07 2.49
N ASN A 54 13.53 -0.65 3.60
CA ASN A 54 13.60 -2.11 3.59
C ASN A 54 12.25 -2.74 3.24
N ALA A 55 11.17 -2.24 3.82
CA ALA A 55 9.82 -2.71 3.55
C ALA A 55 9.40 -2.34 2.11
N VAL A 56 9.74 -1.14 1.64
CA VAL A 56 9.52 -0.75 0.23
C VAL A 56 10.23 -1.70 -0.73
N ASN A 57 11.50 -2.03 -0.46
CA ASN A 57 12.27 -2.94 -1.30
C ASN A 57 11.69 -4.35 -1.32
N TYR A 58 11.20 -4.84 -0.17
CA TYR A 58 10.51 -6.12 -0.10
C TYR A 58 9.26 -6.14 -0.99
N VAL A 59 8.37 -5.15 -0.85
CA VAL A 59 7.12 -5.14 -1.61
C VAL A 59 7.35 -4.91 -3.09
N LYS A 60 8.32 -4.06 -3.48
CA LYS A 60 8.75 -3.92 -4.87
C LYS A 60 9.20 -5.24 -5.49
N LYS A 61 10.01 -6.02 -4.78
CA LYS A 61 10.47 -7.33 -5.26
C LYS A 61 9.31 -8.29 -5.43
N GLU A 62 8.43 -8.40 -4.44
CA GLU A 62 7.30 -9.32 -4.51
C GLU A 62 6.25 -8.94 -5.55
N ALA A 63 5.95 -7.64 -5.68
CA ALA A 63 5.04 -7.14 -6.71
C ALA A 63 5.61 -7.40 -8.11
N LYS A 64 6.90 -7.11 -8.33
CA LYS A 64 7.56 -7.36 -9.62
C LYS A 64 7.55 -8.85 -10.01
N LYS A 65 7.83 -9.76 -9.07
CA LYS A 65 7.76 -11.21 -9.32
C LYS A 65 6.39 -11.68 -9.77
N ARG A 66 5.33 -10.98 -9.36
CA ARG A 66 3.93 -11.38 -9.57
C ARG A 66 3.20 -10.53 -10.62
N GLY A 67 3.88 -9.56 -11.24
CA GLY A 67 3.25 -8.63 -12.19
C GLY A 67 2.20 -7.72 -11.54
N ILE A 68 2.30 -7.45 -10.24
CA ILE A 68 1.33 -6.64 -9.50
C ILE A 68 1.59 -5.15 -9.72
N SER A 69 0.55 -4.39 -10.05
CA SER A 69 0.61 -2.93 -10.19
C SER A 69 0.88 -2.24 -8.84
N MET A 70 1.74 -1.22 -8.85
CA MET A 70 2.10 -0.46 -7.65
C MET A 70 1.86 1.03 -7.85
N ILE A 71 1.30 1.68 -6.83
CA ILE A 71 1.11 3.13 -6.73
C ILE A 71 1.90 3.63 -5.53
N PHE A 72 2.65 4.72 -5.69
CA PHE A 72 3.42 5.34 -4.61
C PHE A 72 2.82 6.70 -4.29
N LEU A 73 2.45 6.90 -3.03
CA LEU A 73 1.97 8.17 -2.51
C LEU A 73 2.93 8.65 -1.43
N ARG A 74 3.14 9.95 -1.32
CA ARG A 74 3.99 10.54 -0.27
C ARG A 74 3.19 10.81 0.98
N ARG A 75 2.03 11.45 0.85
CA ARG A 75 1.15 11.86 1.96
C ARG A 75 -0.32 11.49 1.79
N GLY A 76 -0.71 10.78 0.72
CA GLY A 76 -2.10 10.30 0.51
C GLY A 76 -2.72 10.79 -0.80
N ILE A 77 -4.06 10.83 -0.87
CA ILE A 77 -4.86 11.24 -2.05
C ILE A 77 -4.47 12.61 -2.61
N SER A 78 -3.98 13.53 -1.76
CA SER A 78 -3.49 14.84 -2.23
C SER A 78 -2.40 14.75 -3.30
N ASP A 79 -1.72 13.60 -3.42
CA ASP A 79 -0.70 13.35 -4.45
C ASP A 79 -1.26 12.69 -5.72
N LEU A 80 -2.53 12.26 -5.75
CA LEU A 80 -3.20 11.65 -6.91
C LEU A 80 -3.88 12.69 -7.82
N SER A 81 -4.03 13.92 -7.34
CA SER A 81 -4.49 15.08 -8.10
C SER A 81 -3.29 15.88 -8.62
N ALA A 82 -2.66 15.40 -9.70
CA ALA A 82 -1.66 16.13 -10.49
C ALA A 82 -1.82 15.78 -11.97
#